data_AF-A0A7W1MP56-F1
#
_entry.id   AF-A0A7W1MP56-F1
#
_cell.length_a   1.000
_cell.length_b   1.000
_cell.length_c   1.000
_cell.angle_alpha   90.00
_cell.angle_beta   90.00
_cell.angle_gamma   90.00
#
_symmetry.space_group_name_H-M   'P 1'
#
loop_
_entity.id
_entity.type
_entity.pdbx_description
1 polymer ?
#
loop_
_entity_poly.entity_id
_entity_poly.type
_entity_poly.pdbx_seq_one_letter_code
_entity_poly.pdbx_strand_id
1 'polypeptide(L)' 'MAKGVFNYYCLRDYDAAIAELRAAQEGAPNNGGIAYLIALVQRRQGKFDDSLSGMQQAAVLDPLNQDILVNLGNT' A
#
# COMPACT_ATOMS: atom_id res chain seq x y z
N MET A 1 -3.23 -8.44 -8.57
CA MET A 1 -4.03 -7.73 -7.53
C MET A 1 -4.74 -8.69 -6.58
N ALA A 2 -5.44 -9.73 -7.05
CA ALA A 2 -6.20 -10.63 -6.16
C ALA A 2 -5.36 -11.42 -5.13
N LYS A 3 -4.16 -11.91 -5.50
CA LYS A 3 -3.31 -12.69 -4.59
C LYS A 3 -2.61 -11.84 -3.52
N GLY A 4 -2.03 -10.68 -3.86
CA GLY A 4 -1.35 -9.81 -2.89
C GLY A 4 -2.29 -9.29 -1.79
N VAL A 5 -3.51 -8.91 -2.16
CA VAL A 5 -4.56 -8.54 -1.20
C VAL A 5 -4.96 -9.74 -0.34
N PHE A 6 -5.06 -10.93 -0.92
CA PHE A 6 -5.34 -12.17 -0.19
C PHE A 6 -4.21 -12.54 0.79
N ASN A 7 -2.94 -12.42 0.40
CA ASN A 7 -1.81 -12.69 1.29
C ASN A 7 -1.76 -11.70 2.46
N TYR A 8 -2.05 -10.42 2.20
CA TYR A 8 -2.13 -9.37 3.22
C TYR A 8 -3.28 -9.59 4.21
N TYR A 9 -4.50 -9.85 3.73
CA TYR A 9 -5.69 -9.97 4.60
C TYR A 9 -5.89 -11.36 5.19
N CYS A 10 -5.57 -12.43 4.45
CA CYS A 10 -5.89 -13.81 4.84
C CYS A 10 -4.70 -14.58 5.42
N LEU A 11 -3.50 -14.43 4.86
CA LEU A 11 -2.33 -15.22 5.30
C LEU A 11 -1.38 -14.46 6.23
N ARG A 12 -1.50 -13.12 6.31
CA ARG A 12 -0.55 -12.22 6.97
C ARG A 12 0.90 -12.42 6.52
N ASP A 13 1.09 -12.96 5.31
CA ASP A 13 2.39 -13.05 4.67
C ASP A 13 2.67 -11.71 3.99
N TYR A 14 3.22 -10.81 4.80
CA TYR A 14 3.46 -9.43 4.41
C TYR A 14 4.57 -9.29 3.37
N ASP A 15 5.56 -10.19 3.38
CA ASP A 15 6.66 -10.15 2.41
C ASP A 15 6.20 -10.63 1.04
N ALA A 16 5.40 -11.71 0.98
CA ALA A 16 4.76 -12.14 -0.26
C ALA A 16 3.79 -11.08 -0.80
N ALA A 17 3.02 -10.42 0.08
CA ALA A 17 2.12 -9.34 -0.32
C ALA A 17 2.88 -8.15 -0.95
N ILE A 18 3.98 -7.70 -0.34
CA ILE A 18 4.82 -6.62 -0.89
C ILE A 18 5.44 -7.01 -2.23
N ALA A 19 5.95 -8.24 -2.37
CA ALA A 19 6.56 -8.70 -3.61
C ALA A 19 5.56 -8.66 -4.78
N GLU A 20 4.34 -9.13 -4.55
CA GLU A 20 3.28 -9.09 -5.58
C GLU A 20 2.80 -7.68 -5.89
N LEU A 21 2.69 -6.81 -4.87
CA LEU A 21 2.28 -5.42 -5.06
C LEU A 21 3.34 -4.61 -5.81
N ARG A 22 4.63 -4.87 -5.56
CA ARG A 22 5.74 -4.24 -6.33
C ARG A 22 5.75 -4.69 -7.78
N ALA A 23 5.54 -5.98 -8.06
CA ALA A 23 5.39 -6.46 -9.43
C ALA A 23 4.18 -5.80 -10.13
N ALA A 24 3.09 -5.57 -9.42
CA ALA A 24 1.94 -4.83 -9.96
C ALA A 24 2.25 -3.34 -10.19
N GLN A 25 3.07 -2.73 -9.34
CA GLN A 25 3.49 -1.34 -9.47
C GLN A 25 4.35 -1.12 -10.72
N GLU A 26 5.20 -2.08 -11.11
CA GLU A 26 6.00 -2.00 -12.34
C GLU A 26 5.11 -1.86 -13.59
N GLY A 27 3.96 -2.53 -13.62
CA GLY A 27 2.98 -2.42 -14.72
C GLY A 27 2.07 -1.18 -14.63
N ALA A 28 2.00 -0.53 -13.46
CA ALA A 28 1.14 0.62 -13.20
C ALA A 28 1.78 1.59 -12.19
N PRO A 29 2.89 2.26 -12.53
CA PRO A 29 3.72 2.99 -11.59
C PRO A 29 3.02 4.19 -10.94
N ASN A 30 1.99 4.74 -11.59
CA ASN A 30 1.23 5.90 -11.12
C ASN A 30 -0.12 5.52 -10.46
N ASN A 31 -0.33 4.24 -10.13
CA ASN A 31 -1.56 3.82 -9.48
C ASN A 31 -1.49 4.06 -7.96
N GLY A 32 -2.19 5.10 -7.47
CA GLY A 32 -2.25 5.45 -6.05
C GLY A 32 -2.77 4.33 -5.15
N GLY A 33 -3.67 3.47 -5.65
CA GLY A 33 -4.18 2.32 -4.91
C GLY A 33 -3.12 1.25 -4.63
N ILE A 34 -2.18 1.02 -5.56
CA ILE A 34 -1.07 0.07 -5.33
C ILE A 34 -0.10 0.64 -4.29
N ALA A 35 0.25 1.92 -4.39
CA ALA A 35 1.09 2.61 -3.41
C ALA A 35 0.46 2.57 -2.00
N TYR A 36 -0.85 2.79 -1.91
CA TYR A 36 -1.62 2.68 -0.67
C TYR A 36 -1.57 1.28 -0.05
N LEU A 37 -1.77 0.23 -0.85
CA LEU A 37 -1.72 -1.16 -0.37
C LEU A 37 -0.33 -1.54 0.16
N ILE A 38 0.74 -1.09 -0.52
CA ILE A 38 2.12 -1.32 -0.04
C ILE A 38 2.33 -0.62 1.30
N ALA A 39 1.90 0.63 1.43
CA ALA A 39 2.03 1.40 2.66
C ALA A 39 1.28 0.74 3.84
N LEU A 40 0.05 0.25 3.60
CA LEU A 40 -0.70 -0.50 4.60
C LEU A 40 0.04 -1.76 5.10
N VAL A 41 0.70 -2.49 4.19
CA VAL A 41 1.49 -3.68 4.54
C VAL A 41 2.71 -3.27 5.37
N GLN A 42 3.43 -2.22 4.97
CA GLN A 42 4.57 -1.68 5.72
C GLN A 42 4.19 -1.25 7.14
N ARG A 43 3.02 -0.62 7.31
CA ARG A 43 2.47 -0.27 8.63
C ARG A 43 2.27 -1.49 9.51
N ARG A 44 1.73 -2.59 8.96
CA ARG A 44 1.55 -3.87 9.68
C ARG A 44 2.87 -4.54 10.04
N GLN A 45 3.93 -4.28 9.30
CA GLN A 45 5.30 -4.72 9.61
C GLN A 45 6.02 -3.81 10.62
N GLY A 46 5.40 -2.71 11.08
CA GLY A 46 6.03 -1.72 11.97
C GLY A 46 7.00 -0.76 11.27
N LYS A 47 7.04 -0.76 9.93
CA LYS A 47 7.85 0.14 9.11
C LYS A 47 7.10 1.47 8.90
N PHE A 48 6.97 2.25 9.96
CA PHE A 48 6.12 3.44 9.98
C PHE A 48 6.60 4.54 9.02
N ASP A 49 7.91 4.80 8.95
CA ASP A 49 8.46 5.83 8.05
C ASP A 49 8.21 5.48 6.57
N ASP A 50 8.45 4.23 6.19
CA ASP A 50 8.18 3.73 4.84
C ASP A 50 6.68 3.83 4.49
N SER A 51 5.82 3.44 5.44
CA SER A 51 4.37 3.55 5.29
C SER A 51 3.93 5.00 5.08
N LEU A 52 4.47 5.93 5.85
CA LEU A 52 4.11 7.34 5.75
C LEU A 52 4.51 7.91 4.38
N SER A 53 5.73 7.63 3.92
CA SER A 53 6.19 8.03 2.59
C SER A 53 5.32 7.44 1.48
N GLY A 54 4.95 6.16 1.60
CA GLY A 54 4.08 5.48 0.64
C GLY A 54 2.66 6.06 0.61
N MET A 55 2.09 6.39 1.77
CA MET A 55 0.78 7.04 1.85
C MET A 55 0.78 8.45 1.28
N GLN A 56 1.83 9.24 1.51
CA GLN A 56 1.98 10.57 0.92
C GLN A 56 2.03 10.49 -0.61
N GLN A 57 2.83 9.55 -1.15
CA GLN A 57 2.87 9.33 -2.60
C GLN A 57 1.50 8.89 -3.12
N ALA A 58 0.80 7.99 -2.42
CA ALA A 58 -0.51 7.54 -2.79
C ALA A 58 -1.53 8.70 -2.83
N ALA A 59 -1.46 9.63 -1.87
CA ALA A 59 -2.31 10.83 -1.82
C ALA A 59 -1.99 11.84 -2.93
N VAL A 60 -0.73 11.93 -3.37
CA VAL A 60 -0.34 12.74 -4.54
C VAL A 60 -0.89 12.13 -5.84
N LEU A 61 -0.89 10.81 -5.95
CA LEU A 61 -1.34 10.08 -7.14
C LEU A 61 -2.87 10.01 -7.24
N ASP A 62 -3.58 9.91 -6.12
CA ASP A 62 -5.04 9.83 -6.06
C ASP A 62 -5.60 10.68 -4.90
N PRO A 63 -5.61 12.02 -5.07
CA PRO A 63 -5.95 12.96 -4.00
C PRO A 63 -7.44 12.94 -3.60
N LEU A 64 -8.30 12.30 -4.39
CA LEU A 64 -9.74 12.19 -4.11
C LEU A 64 -10.09 10.87 -3.41
N ASN A 65 -9.12 9.99 -3.21
CA ASN A 65 -9.33 8.70 -2.56
C ASN A 65 -9.47 8.85 -1.05
N GLN A 66 -10.69 8.69 -0.55
CA GLN A 66 -10.98 8.87 0.86
C GLN A 66 -10.27 7.85 1.76
N ASP A 67 -10.04 6.62 1.28
CA ASP A 67 -9.35 5.59 2.07
C ASP A 67 -7.88 5.99 2.34
N ILE A 68 -7.23 6.58 1.34
CA ILE A 68 -5.85 7.07 1.46
C ILE A 68 -5.78 8.23 2.46
N LEU A 69 -6.68 9.21 2.34
CA LEU A 69 -6.71 10.38 3.22
C LEU A 69 -7.02 10.00 4.67
N VAL A 70 -8.00 9.12 4.89
CA VAL A 70 -8.38 8.65 6.23
C VAL A 70 -7.23 7.88 6.89
N ASN A 71 -6.52 7.02 6.16
CA ASN A 71 -5.44 6.24 6.75
C ASN A 71 -4.15 7.05 6.94
N LEU A 72 -3.89 8.05 6.10
CA LEU A 72 -2.79 9.01 6.29
C LEU A 72 -2.99 9.82 7.59
N GLY A 73 -4.21 10.26 7.89
CA GLY A 73 -4.50 10.97 9.14
C GLY A 73 -4.42 10.10 10.40
N ASN A 74 -4.35 8.78 10.26
CA ASN A 74 -4.26 7.80 11.35
C ASN A 74 -2.85 7.18 11.51
N THR A 75 -1.88 7.67 10.74
CA THR A 75 -0.47 7.22 10.76
C THR A 75 0.39 8.32 11.37
#